data_AF-A0A172M4I5-F1
#
_entry.id   AF-A0A172M4I5-F1
#
_cell.length_a   1.000
_cell.length_b   1.000
_cell.length_c   1.000
_cell.angle_alpha   90.00
_cell.angle_beta   90.00
_cell.angle_gamma   90.00
#
_symmetry.space_group_name_H-M   'P 1'
#
loop_
_entity.id
_entity.type
_entity.pdbx_description
1 polymer ?
#
loop_
_entity_poly.entity_id
_entity_poly.type
_entity_poly.pdbx_seq_one_letter_code
_entity_poly.pdbx_strand_id
1 'polypeptide(L)'
;MVESSAVIAANWISFLVIAGSFVVLCFISLRYKGPGGNENYYNGFREQNMLTVIINLWCALAYFAKVLQSHSDDDGFVPLTKIPYLDYATTCPLLTLDLMWCLDAPYKITSAVLVFTVMITGVACSLAVAPYSFYWFAMGMVLFIFTYVLMLSIVRERLEFITQCAHDSNAKRSIKHLKAAVIIYFGIWPIFAILWLLSYRAANVISNDTNHILHCILDVIAKSCFGFVLLHFKMYFDKKLLESGVHEDEFAEYSKEVSKHREEKPWRKTASSYPESDYDEPVYMNGEDLNLNDPPAWGG
;
A
#
# COMPACT_ATOMS: atom_id res chain seq x y z
N MET A 1 -28.10 -21.23 -11.17
CA MET A 1 -27.18 -22.39 -11.10
C MET A 1 -26.85 -22.57 -9.63
N VAL A 2 -27.09 -23.76 -9.07
CA VAL A 2 -26.74 -24.05 -7.68
C VAL A 2 -25.22 -23.92 -7.56
N GLU A 3 -24.75 -23.05 -6.67
CA GLU A 3 -23.31 -22.91 -6.42
C GLU A 3 -22.74 -24.23 -5.88
N SER A 4 -21.53 -24.57 -6.32
CA SER A 4 -20.79 -25.70 -5.78
C SER A 4 -20.60 -25.55 -4.27
N SER A 5 -20.68 -26.65 -3.52
CA SER A 5 -20.48 -26.63 -2.06
C SER A 5 -19.15 -25.99 -1.66
N ALA A 6 -18.13 -26.09 -2.51
CA ALA A 6 -16.83 -25.44 -2.30
C ALA A 6 -16.90 -23.91 -2.37
N VAL A 7 -17.69 -23.36 -3.30
CA VAL A 7 -17.92 -21.91 -3.45
C VAL A 7 -18.70 -21.36 -2.25
N ILE A 8 -19.73 -22.08 -1.83
CA ILE A 8 -20.53 -21.73 -0.65
C ILE A 8 -19.64 -21.72 0.60
N ALA A 9 -18.81 -22.75 0.79
CA ALA A 9 -17.87 -22.83 1.90
C ALA A 9 -16.85 -21.67 1.87
N ALA A 10 -16.31 -21.34 0.69
CA ALA A 10 -15.39 -20.21 0.53
C ALA A 10 -16.05 -18.87 0.88
N ASN A 11 -17.30 -18.64 0.45
CA ASN A 11 -18.08 -17.46 0.79
C ASN A 11 -18.26 -17.33 2.32
N TRP A 12 -18.60 -18.43 3.01
CA TRP A 12 -18.70 -18.46 4.48
C TRP A 12 -17.38 -18.15 5.16
N ILE A 13 -16.28 -18.76 4.73
CA ILE A 13 -14.96 -18.53 5.31
C ILE A 13 -14.56 -17.06 5.14
N SER A 14 -14.68 -16.51 3.93
CA SER A 14 -14.38 -15.10 3.68
C SER A 14 -15.26 -14.16 4.48
N PHE A 15 -16.57 -14.43 4.59
CA PHE A 15 -17.46 -13.67 5.44
C PHE A 15 -16.98 -13.66 6.89
N LEU A 16 -16.74 -14.83 7.49
CA LEU A 16 -16.33 -14.94 8.90
C LEU A 16 -14.99 -14.26 9.16
N VAL A 17 -14.01 -14.44 8.27
CA VAL A 17 -12.67 -13.83 8.42
C VAL A 17 -12.74 -12.31 8.30
N ILE A 18 -13.44 -11.78 7.29
CA ILE A 18 -13.54 -10.34 7.07
C ILE A 18 -14.41 -9.67 8.14
N ALA A 19 -15.52 -10.28 8.55
CA ALA A 19 -16.34 -9.80 9.66
C ALA A 19 -15.58 -9.82 10.99
N GLY A 20 -14.85 -10.90 11.27
CA GLY A 20 -13.96 -10.97 12.44
C GLY A 20 -12.88 -9.88 12.39
N SER A 21 -12.27 -9.66 11.23
CA SER A 21 -11.31 -8.59 11.01
C SER A 21 -11.91 -7.21 11.26
N PHE A 22 -13.12 -6.95 10.76
CA PHE A 22 -13.87 -5.72 11.06
C PHE A 22 -14.05 -5.51 12.56
N VAL A 23 -14.48 -6.53 13.32
CA VAL A 23 -14.68 -6.42 14.77
C VAL A 23 -13.38 -6.10 15.48
N VAL A 24 -12.29 -6.80 15.14
CA VAL A 24 -10.97 -6.56 15.75
C VAL A 24 -10.44 -5.17 15.40
N LEU A 25 -10.51 -4.76 14.14
CA LEU A 25 -10.07 -3.44 13.68
C LEU A 25 -10.90 -2.34 14.36
N CYS A 26 -12.22 -2.50 14.43
CA CYS A 26 -13.11 -1.59 15.13
C CYS A 26 -12.73 -1.47 16.61
N PHE A 27 -12.48 -2.59 17.29
CA PHE A 27 -12.08 -2.59 18.69
C PHE A 27 -10.71 -1.93 18.91
N ILE A 28 -9.74 -2.19 18.05
CA ILE A 28 -8.43 -1.54 18.06
C ILE A 28 -8.59 -0.02 17.88
N SER A 29 -9.39 0.40 16.90
CA SER A 29 -9.67 1.81 16.62
C SER A 29 -10.37 2.50 17.79
N LEU A 30 -11.37 1.87 18.42
CA LEU A 30 -12.13 2.42 19.54
C LEU A 30 -11.33 2.46 20.86
N ARG A 31 -10.40 1.51 21.06
CA ARG A 31 -9.55 1.48 22.27
C ARG A 31 -8.34 2.39 22.19
N TYR A 32 -8.04 2.94 21.02
CA TYR A 32 -6.88 3.80 20.85
C TYR A 32 -7.11 5.13 21.59
N LYS A 33 -6.35 5.34 22.67
CA LYS A 33 -6.36 6.60 23.43
C LYS A 33 -5.27 7.52 22.90
N GLY A 34 -5.63 8.77 22.64
CA GLY A 34 -4.66 9.80 22.28
C GLY A 34 -3.65 10.10 23.40
N PRO A 35 -2.66 10.95 23.14
CA PRO A 35 -1.70 11.41 24.14
C PRO A 35 -2.43 12.01 25.35
N GLY A 36 -1.94 11.69 26.56
CA GLY A 36 -2.57 12.12 27.81
C GLY A 36 -3.87 11.38 28.16
N GLY A 37 -4.24 10.33 27.42
CA GLY A 37 -5.44 9.54 27.70
C GLY A 37 -6.75 10.22 27.31
N ASN A 38 -6.69 11.32 26.55
CA ASN A 38 -7.86 12.08 26.13
C ASN A 38 -8.65 11.30 25.07
N GLU A 39 -9.85 10.85 25.44
CA GLU A 39 -10.75 10.08 24.57
C GLU A 39 -11.35 10.95 23.45
N ASN A 40 -11.38 12.29 23.64
CA ASN A 40 -11.88 13.24 22.65
C ASN A 40 -10.97 13.39 21.43
N TYR A 41 -9.74 12.88 21.49
CA TYR A 41 -8.81 12.97 20.36
C TYR A 41 -9.21 12.03 19.20
N TYR A 42 -9.95 10.95 19.47
CA TYR A 42 -10.31 9.95 18.46
C TYR A 42 -11.80 9.55 18.40
N ASN A 43 -12.64 9.97 19.36
CA ASN A 43 -14.11 9.79 19.29
C ASN A 43 -14.79 10.67 18.22
N GLY A 44 -14.32 10.63 16.97
CA GLY A 44 -14.96 11.26 15.80
C GLY A 44 -14.13 12.30 15.04
N PHE A 45 -12.83 12.51 15.33
CA PHE A 45 -12.11 13.64 14.75
C PHE A 45 -11.41 13.39 13.39
N ARG A 46 -11.18 12.13 12.97
CA ARG A 46 -10.64 11.83 11.62
C ARG A 46 -11.24 10.55 11.01
N GLU A 47 -12.27 10.72 10.17
CA GLU A 47 -12.85 9.68 9.32
C GLU A 47 -11.78 8.86 8.56
N GLN A 48 -10.66 9.50 8.23
CA GLN A 48 -9.48 8.94 7.56
C GLN A 48 -8.93 7.68 8.26
N ASN A 49 -9.03 7.59 9.59
CA ASN A 49 -8.50 6.46 10.35
C ASN A 49 -9.48 5.28 10.46
N MET A 50 -10.74 5.49 10.09
CA MET A 50 -11.78 4.46 10.12
C MET A 50 -12.06 3.84 8.75
N LEU A 51 -11.48 4.35 7.67
CA LEU A 51 -11.72 3.81 6.31
C LEU A 51 -11.48 2.31 6.21
N THR A 52 -10.37 1.80 6.73
CA THR A 52 -10.10 0.34 6.79
C THR A 52 -11.23 -0.45 7.44
N VAL A 53 -11.81 0.09 8.53
CA VAL A 53 -12.91 -0.55 9.25
C VAL A 53 -14.15 -0.59 8.37
N ILE A 54 -14.48 0.53 7.72
CA ILE A 54 -15.62 0.66 6.79
C ILE A 54 -15.45 -0.27 5.58
N ILE A 55 -14.24 -0.40 5.03
CA ILE A 55 -13.94 -1.28 3.90
C ILE A 55 -14.18 -2.75 4.28
N ASN A 56 -13.73 -3.17 5.46
CA ASN A 56 -13.97 -4.54 5.93
C ASN A 56 -15.45 -4.77 6.23
N LEU A 57 -16.17 -3.79 6.79
CA LEU A 57 -17.62 -3.88 6.99
C LEU A 57 -18.36 -4.05 5.67
N TRP A 58 -18.09 -3.20 4.68
CA TRP A 58 -18.73 -3.27 3.37
C TRP A 58 -18.47 -4.62 2.69
N CYS A 59 -17.23 -5.10 2.74
CA CYS A 59 -16.88 -6.39 2.15
C CYS A 59 -17.52 -7.57 2.90
N ALA A 60 -17.60 -7.52 4.23
CA ALA A 60 -18.34 -8.51 5.01
C ALA A 60 -19.82 -8.55 4.61
N LEU A 61 -20.46 -7.39 4.42
CA LEU A 61 -21.84 -7.32 3.94
C LEU A 61 -22.00 -7.89 2.52
N ALA A 62 -21.04 -7.64 1.63
CA ALA A 62 -21.05 -8.22 0.29
C ALA A 62 -20.92 -9.75 0.31
N TYR A 63 -20.03 -10.31 1.14
CA TYR A 63 -19.91 -11.77 1.30
C TYR A 63 -21.12 -12.38 2.00
N PHE A 64 -21.70 -11.68 2.98
CA PHE A 64 -22.95 -12.10 3.60
C PHE A 64 -24.10 -12.17 2.57
N ALA A 65 -24.20 -11.18 1.68
CA ALA A 65 -25.17 -11.20 0.59
C ALA A 65 -24.97 -12.40 -0.36
N LYS A 66 -23.70 -12.74 -0.71
CA LYS A 66 -23.38 -13.95 -1.50
C LYS A 66 -23.82 -15.23 -0.79
N VAL A 67 -23.55 -15.34 0.51
CA VAL A 67 -24.00 -16.47 1.34
C VAL A 67 -25.53 -16.57 1.40
N LEU A 68 -26.24 -15.46 1.58
CA LEU A 68 -27.71 -15.48 1.59
C LEU A 68 -28.28 -15.91 0.24
N GLN A 69 -27.68 -15.44 -0.86
CA GLN A 69 -28.11 -15.84 -2.20
C GLN A 69 -27.91 -17.34 -2.44
N SER A 70 -26.84 -17.95 -1.91
CA SER A 70 -26.63 -19.40 -2.08
C SER A 70 -27.70 -20.27 -1.39
N HIS A 71 -28.51 -19.69 -0.50
CA HIS A 71 -29.59 -20.37 0.22
C HIS A 71 -30.99 -19.91 -0.22
N SER A 72 -31.07 -18.92 -1.09
CA SER A 72 -32.32 -18.35 -1.60
C SER A 72 -32.53 -18.82 -3.04
N ASP A 73 -33.58 -19.59 -3.29
CA ASP A 73 -34.05 -19.87 -4.66
C ASP A 73 -34.66 -18.61 -5.32
N ASP A 74 -34.92 -17.57 -4.51
CA ASP A 74 -35.55 -16.32 -4.94
C ASP A 74 -34.55 -15.20 -5.22
N ASP A 75 -34.86 -14.42 -6.24
CA ASP A 75 -34.14 -13.25 -6.70
C ASP A 75 -34.40 -12.02 -5.81
N GLY A 76 -34.46 -12.14 -4.48
CA GLY A 76 -34.88 -11.03 -3.60
C GLY A 76 -33.80 -9.97 -3.34
N PHE A 77 -32.58 -10.39 -3.02
CA PHE A 77 -31.46 -9.51 -2.63
C PHE A 77 -30.48 -9.25 -3.79
N VAL A 78 -31.04 -8.81 -4.91
CA VAL A 78 -30.42 -8.79 -6.26
C VAL A 78 -29.14 -7.96 -6.44
N PRO A 79 -29.02 -6.71 -5.97
CA PRO A 79 -28.04 -5.81 -6.56
C PRO A 79 -26.59 -6.12 -6.15
N LEU A 80 -26.35 -6.57 -4.92
CA LEU A 80 -25.01 -6.87 -4.40
C LEU A 80 -24.39 -8.14 -4.99
N THR A 81 -25.23 -9.06 -5.45
CA THR A 81 -24.79 -10.34 -5.99
C THR A 81 -24.93 -10.44 -7.50
N LYS A 82 -25.90 -9.76 -8.11
CA LYS A 82 -26.10 -9.75 -9.57
C LYS A 82 -25.34 -8.65 -10.31
N ILE A 83 -24.80 -7.64 -9.61
CA ILE A 83 -23.86 -6.68 -10.20
C ILE A 83 -22.45 -7.13 -9.81
N PRO A 84 -21.75 -7.89 -10.67
CA PRO A 84 -20.40 -8.34 -10.37
C PRO A 84 -19.50 -7.12 -10.16
N TYR A 85 -18.57 -7.21 -9.20
CA TYR A 85 -17.60 -6.16 -8.90
C TYR A 85 -18.19 -4.86 -8.31
N LEU A 86 -19.47 -4.83 -7.89
CA LEU A 86 -20.03 -3.67 -7.19
C LEU A 86 -19.30 -3.39 -5.86
N ASP A 87 -18.90 -4.46 -5.16
CA ASP A 87 -18.05 -4.40 -3.99
C ASP A 87 -16.67 -3.81 -4.29
N TYR A 88 -16.08 -4.14 -5.44
CA TYR A 88 -14.79 -3.58 -5.85
C TYR A 88 -14.92 -2.12 -6.29
N ALA A 89 -16.02 -1.76 -6.95
CA ALA A 89 -16.30 -0.38 -7.33
C ALA A 89 -16.37 0.56 -6.12
N THR A 90 -16.79 0.09 -4.95
CA THR A 90 -16.78 0.89 -3.73
C THR A 90 -15.50 0.72 -2.92
N THR A 91 -15.02 -0.50 -2.71
CA THR A 91 -13.90 -0.76 -1.79
C THR A 91 -12.54 -0.39 -2.36
N CYS A 92 -12.31 -0.56 -3.67
CA CYS A 92 -11.03 -0.22 -4.30
C CYS A 92 -10.70 1.28 -4.20
N PRO A 93 -11.59 2.23 -4.59
CA PRO A 93 -11.27 3.65 -4.45
C PRO A 93 -11.10 4.06 -2.98
N LEU A 94 -11.81 3.43 -2.05
CA LEU A 94 -11.63 3.68 -0.61
C LEU A 94 -10.28 3.15 -0.10
N LEU A 95 -9.84 1.96 -0.53
CA LEU A 95 -8.50 1.43 -0.22
C LEU A 95 -7.40 2.37 -0.76
N THR A 96 -7.56 2.86 -1.99
CA THR A 96 -6.65 3.85 -2.57
C THR A 96 -6.62 5.11 -1.73
N LEU A 97 -7.79 5.64 -1.40
CA LEU A 97 -7.91 6.87 -0.62
C LEU A 97 -7.27 6.72 0.75
N ASP A 98 -7.44 5.55 1.39
CA ASP A 98 -6.86 5.27 2.70
C ASP A 98 -5.33 5.21 2.67
N LEU A 99 -4.76 4.54 1.67
CA LEU A 99 -3.31 4.50 1.47
C LEU A 99 -2.75 5.90 1.18
N MET A 100 -3.42 6.66 0.31
CA MET A 100 -2.98 7.99 -0.09
C MET A 100 -3.08 8.99 1.07
N TRP A 101 -4.11 8.90 1.91
CA TRP A 101 -4.17 9.68 3.15
C TRP A 101 -3.08 9.32 4.14
N CYS A 102 -2.77 8.03 4.30
CA CYS A 102 -1.64 7.59 5.13
C CYS A 102 -0.28 8.16 4.72
N LEU A 103 -0.08 8.35 3.43
CA LEU A 103 1.15 8.89 2.85
C LEU A 103 1.11 10.42 2.75
N ASP A 104 0.01 11.04 3.18
CA ASP A 104 -0.35 12.42 2.90
C ASP A 104 -0.07 12.80 1.43
N ALA A 105 -0.39 11.89 0.51
CA ALA A 105 0.01 12.04 -0.88
C ALA A 105 -0.84 13.11 -1.60
N PRO A 106 -0.24 13.90 -2.51
CA PRO A 106 -1.01 14.78 -3.37
C PRO A 106 -1.95 13.95 -4.28
N TYR A 107 -3.00 14.60 -4.79
CA TYR A 107 -3.95 13.98 -5.73
C TYR A 107 -4.72 12.75 -5.22
N LYS A 108 -4.81 12.55 -3.90
CA LYS A 108 -5.52 11.41 -3.27
C LYS A 108 -6.95 11.16 -3.80
N ILE A 109 -7.75 12.23 -3.94
CA ILE A 109 -9.11 12.14 -4.49
C ILE A 109 -9.08 11.78 -5.98
N THR A 110 -8.20 12.42 -6.76
CA THR A 110 -8.02 12.11 -8.18
C THR A 110 -7.63 10.64 -8.39
N SER A 111 -6.70 10.11 -7.59
CA SER A 111 -6.32 8.70 -7.63
C SER A 111 -7.50 7.79 -7.31
N ALA A 112 -8.29 8.09 -6.26
CA ALA A 112 -9.48 7.32 -5.94
C ALA A 112 -10.53 7.35 -7.07
N VAL A 113 -10.76 8.51 -7.71
CA VAL A 113 -11.69 8.64 -8.85
C VAL A 113 -11.19 7.87 -10.08
N LEU A 114 -9.90 7.88 -10.36
CA LEU A 114 -9.32 7.08 -11.45
C LEU A 114 -9.52 5.60 -11.19
N VAL A 115 -9.27 5.14 -9.97
CA VAL A 115 -9.50 3.76 -9.55
C VAL A 115 -10.98 3.37 -9.67
N PHE A 116 -11.89 4.23 -9.22
CA PHE A 116 -13.32 4.04 -9.43
C PHE A 116 -13.65 3.86 -10.92
N THR A 117 -13.08 4.71 -11.79
CA THR A 117 -13.28 4.63 -13.24
C THR A 117 -12.79 3.31 -13.82
N VAL A 118 -11.62 2.81 -13.37
CA VAL A 118 -11.12 1.47 -13.74
C VAL A 118 -12.13 0.40 -13.32
N MET A 119 -12.67 0.47 -12.09
CA MET A 119 -13.67 -0.52 -11.64
C MET A 119 -14.96 -0.45 -12.45
N ILE A 120 -15.43 0.73 -12.87
CA ILE A 120 -16.59 0.86 -13.75
C ILE A 120 -16.36 0.15 -15.09
N THR A 121 -15.15 0.24 -15.68
CA THR A 121 -14.84 -0.54 -16.89
C THR A 121 -14.81 -2.05 -16.62
N GLY A 122 -14.41 -2.48 -15.42
CA GLY A 122 -14.48 -3.88 -14.98
C GLY A 122 -15.93 -4.37 -14.84
N VAL A 123 -16.82 -3.56 -14.26
CA VAL A 123 -18.26 -3.86 -14.19
C VAL A 123 -18.84 -3.96 -15.60
N ALA A 124 -18.55 -3.00 -16.49
CA ALA A 124 -19.00 -3.03 -17.88
C ALA A 124 -18.49 -4.28 -18.62
N CYS A 125 -17.22 -4.65 -18.42
CA CYS A 125 -16.62 -5.88 -18.93
C CYS A 125 -17.37 -7.14 -18.45
N SER A 126 -17.78 -7.16 -17.17
CA SER A 126 -18.48 -8.30 -16.57
C SER A 126 -19.91 -8.51 -17.08
N LEU A 127 -20.57 -7.41 -17.47
CA LEU A 127 -21.94 -7.40 -17.97
C LEU A 127 -22.01 -7.58 -19.49
N ALA A 128 -20.97 -7.16 -20.21
CA ALA A 128 -20.90 -7.31 -21.65
C ALA A 128 -20.73 -8.77 -22.08
N VAL A 129 -21.36 -9.13 -23.20
CA VAL A 129 -21.19 -10.42 -23.85
C VAL A 129 -20.00 -10.35 -24.81
N ALA A 130 -19.32 -11.48 -25.05
CA ALA A 130 -18.28 -11.55 -26.06
C ALA A 130 -18.84 -11.18 -27.46
N PRO A 131 -18.10 -10.41 -28.28
CA PRO A 131 -16.70 -9.98 -28.09
C PRO A 131 -16.53 -8.67 -27.31
N TYR A 132 -17.61 -7.94 -27.00
CA TYR A 132 -17.55 -6.60 -26.39
C TYR A 132 -16.92 -6.60 -24.99
N SER A 133 -17.00 -7.71 -24.26
CA SER A 133 -16.29 -7.89 -22.99
C SER A 133 -14.77 -7.69 -23.12
N PHE A 134 -14.16 -8.15 -24.21
CA PHE A 134 -12.72 -7.97 -24.45
C PHE A 134 -12.35 -6.52 -24.76
N TYR A 135 -13.22 -5.76 -25.43
CA TYR A 135 -13.00 -4.32 -25.66
C TYR A 135 -13.06 -3.53 -24.36
N TRP A 136 -14.05 -3.82 -23.51
CA TRP A 136 -14.13 -3.22 -22.17
C TRP A 136 -12.94 -3.60 -21.29
N PHE A 137 -12.51 -4.87 -21.35
CA PHE A 137 -11.30 -5.31 -20.67
C PHE A 137 -10.05 -4.56 -21.15
N ALA A 138 -9.84 -4.45 -22.47
CA ALA A 138 -8.69 -3.74 -23.03
C ALA A 138 -8.68 -2.25 -22.62
N MET A 139 -9.83 -1.58 -22.67
CA MET A 139 -9.97 -0.20 -22.19
C MET A 139 -9.67 -0.09 -20.69
N GLY A 140 -10.21 -1.01 -19.89
CA GLY A 140 -9.93 -1.08 -18.45
C GLY A 140 -8.45 -1.31 -18.14
N MET A 141 -7.75 -2.13 -18.94
CA MET A 141 -6.32 -2.36 -18.80
C MET A 141 -5.48 -1.12 -19.12
N VAL A 142 -5.85 -0.35 -20.15
CA VAL A 142 -5.18 0.93 -20.47
C VAL A 142 -5.33 1.90 -19.29
N LEU A 143 -6.55 2.07 -18.78
CA LEU A 143 -6.82 2.94 -17.63
C LEU A 143 -6.13 2.42 -16.35
N PHE A 144 -6.12 1.10 -16.15
CA PHE A 144 -5.44 0.46 -15.02
C PHE A 144 -3.95 0.74 -15.06
N ILE A 145 -3.27 0.49 -16.19
CA ILE A 145 -1.82 0.73 -16.32
C ILE A 145 -1.49 2.20 -16.10
N PHE A 146 -2.25 3.11 -16.71
CA PHE A 146 -2.08 4.55 -16.50
C PHE A 146 -2.19 4.93 -15.01
N THR A 147 -3.28 4.50 -14.37
CA THR A 147 -3.56 4.79 -12.95
C THR A 147 -2.53 4.15 -12.03
N TYR A 148 -2.14 2.91 -12.31
CA TYR A 148 -1.18 2.14 -11.55
C TYR A 148 0.22 2.78 -11.58
N VAL A 149 0.70 3.18 -12.76
CA VAL A 149 1.99 3.87 -12.92
C VAL A 149 1.97 5.24 -12.24
N LEU A 150 0.90 6.03 -12.44
CA LEU A 150 0.75 7.34 -11.79
C LEU A 150 0.82 7.22 -10.26
N MET A 151 0.05 6.29 -9.70
CA MET A 151 0.03 6.06 -8.25
C MET A 151 1.37 5.53 -7.74
N LEU A 152 2.02 4.61 -8.45
CA LEU A 152 3.34 4.09 -8.07
C LEU A 152 4.38 5.20 -7.95
N SER A 153 4.41 6.13 -8.91
CA SER A 153 5.34 7.26 -8.88
C SER A 153 5.11 8.14 -7.64
N ILE A 154 3.86 8.51 -7.37
CA ILE A 154 3.51 9.35 -6.21
C ILE A 154 3.83 8.63 -4.89
N VAL A 155 3.39 7.37 -4.76
CA VAL A 155 3.59 6.57 -3.54
C VAL A 155 5.07 6.34 -3.28
N ARG A 156 5.86 6.07 -4.33
CA ARG A 156 7.31 5.87 -4.20
C ARG A 156 7.99 7.11 -3.65
N GLU A 157 7.70 8.28 -4.20
CA GLU A 157 8.30 9.54 -3.73
C GLU A 157 7.94 9.85 -2.27
N ARG A 158 6.67 9.69 -1.88
CA ARG A 158 6.24 9.92 -0.50
C ARG A 158 6.82 8.89 0.46
N LEU A 159 6.91 7.62 0.04
CA LEU A 159 7.49 6.56 0.86
C LEU A 159 9.00 6.75 1.06
N GLU A 160 9.72 7.18 0.02
CA GLU A 160 11.15 7.52 0.12
C GLU A 160 11.35 8.71 1.07
N PHE A 161 10.53 9.76 0.94
CA PHE A 161 10.55 10.93 1.83
C PHE A 161 10.32 10.54 3.31
N ILE A 162 9.24 9.82 3.61
CA ILE A 162 8.94 9.35 4.98
C ILE A 162 10.08 8.46 5.52
N THR A 163 10.66 7.62 4.67
CA THR A 163 11.79 6.76 5.05
C THR A 163 13.02 7.58 5.43
N GLN A 164 13.29 8.69 4.74
CA GLN A 164 14.42 9.57 5.03
C GLN A 164 14.24 10.34 6.34
N CYS A 165 13.02 10.83 6.62
CA CYS A 165 12.71 11.54 7.86
C CYS A 165 12.78 10.65 9.11
N ALA A 166 12.75 9.32 8.96
CA ALA A 166 12.77 8.40 10.09
C ALA A 166 14.19 8.11 10.61
N HIS A 167 14.64 8.97 11.52
CA HIS A 167 15.92 8.80 12.21
C HIS A 167 15.88 7.79 13.37
N ASP A 168 14.76 7.71 14.12
CA ASP A 168 14.62 6.80 15.27
C ASP A 168 14.33 5.34 14.86
N SER A 169 14.89 4.40 15.64
CA SER A 169 14.64 2.96 15.62
C SER A 169 13.14 2.60 15.64
N ASN A 170 12.31 3.33 16.38
CA ASN A 170 10.87 3.10 16.45
C ASN A 170 10.16 3.58 15.18
N ALA A 171 10.53 4.74 14.63
CA ALA A 171 10.00 5.23 13.36
C ALA A 171 10.32 4.26 12.21
N LYS A 172 11.52 3.69 12.20
CA LYS A 172 11.91 2.62 11.26
C LYS A 172 11.03 1.37 11.38
N ARG A 173 10.53 1.04 12.58
CA ARG A 173 9.60 -0.09 12.77
C ARG A 173 8.23 0.23 12.17
N SER A 174 7.69 1.42 12.41
CA SER A 174 6.41 1.86 11.82
C SER A 174 6.47 1.83 10.28
N ILE A 175 7.56 2.30 9.69
CA ILE A 175 7.74 2.28 8.23
C ILE A 175 7.72 0.87 7.63
N LYS A 176 8.18 -0.16 8.37
CA LYS A 176 8.07 -1.55 7.88
C LYS A 176 6.62 -1.93 7.62
N HIS A 177 5.70 -1.51 8.48
CA HIS A 177 4.28 -1.74 8.28
C HIS A 177 3.77 -0.98 7.06
N LEU A 178 4.10 0.30 6.92
CA LEU A 178 3.72 1.08 5.72
C LEU A 178 4.22 0.43 4.42
N LYS A 179 5.50 0.00 4.38
CA LYS A 179 6.08 -0.70 3.23
C LYS A 179 5.34 -2.00 2.93
N ALA A 180 5.00 -2.78 3.94
CA ALA A 180 4.22 -4.00 3.78
C ALA A 180 2.82 -3.70 3.22
N ALA A 181 2.13 -2.66 3.69
CA ALA A 181 0.83 -2.25 3.15
C ALA A 181 0.92 -1.85 1.67
N VAL A 182 1.94 -1.07 1.29
CA VAL A 182 2.20 -0.70 -0.12
C VAL A 182 2.46 -1.93 -0.98
N ILE A 183 3.28 -2.88 -0.51
CA ILE A 183 3.58 -4.12 -1.24
C ILE A 183 2.31 -4.96 -1.43
N ILE A 184 1.50 -5.12 -0.38
CA ILE A 184 0.23 -5.85 -0.46
C ILE A 184 -0.69 -5.20 -1.49
N TYR A 185 -0.87 -3.88 -1.42
CA TYR A 185 -1.77 -3.13 -2.30
C TYR A 185 -1.36 -3.26 -3.77
N PHE A 186 -0.12 -2.90 -4.11
CA PHE A 186 0.35 -2.93 -5.50
C PHE A 186 0.64 -4.34 -6.00
N GLY A 187 1.02 -5.28 -5.13
CA GLY A 187 1.32 -6.65 -5.50
C GLY A 187 0.08 -7.46 -5.87
N ILE A 188 -1.05 -7.26 -5.18
CA ILE A 188 -2.26 -8.04 -5.41
C ILE A 188 -3.04 -7.56 -6.64
N TRP A 189 -3.04 -6.25 -6.91
CA TRP A 189 -3.86 -5.66 -7.96
C TRP A 189 -3.70 -6.30 -9.36
N PRO A 190 -2.47 -6.48 -9.89
CA PRO A 190 -2.27 -7.13 -11.17
C PRO A 190 -2.78 -8.58 -11.21
N ILE A 191 -2.79 -9.27 -10.08
CA ILE A 191 -3.26 -10.65 -9.97
C ILE A 191 -4.74 -10.74 -10.35
N PHE A 192 -5.57 -9.75 -9.98
CA PHE A 192 -6.99 -9.74 -10.35
C PHE A 192 -7.20 -9.66 -11.87
N ALA A 193 -6.40 -8.86 -12.59
CA ALA A 193 -6.46 -8.81 -14.05
C ALA A 193 -6.02 -10.13 -14.69
N ILE A 194 -4.99 -10.78 -14.13
CA ILE A 194 -4.53 -12.09 -14.58
C ILE A 194 -5.60 -13.16 -14.35
N LEU A 195 -6.26 -13.17 -13.19
CA LEU A 195 -7.36 -14.10 -12.91
C LEU A 195 -8.51 -13.94 -13.91
N TRP A 196 -8.86 -12.71 -14.28
CA TRP A 196 -9.85 -12.47 -15.31
C TRP A 196 -9.45 -13.09 -16.66
N LEU A 197 -8.18 -12.91 -17.08
CA LEU A 197 -7.67 -13.49 -18.32
C LEU A 197 -7.67 -15.03 -18.32
N LEU A 198 -7.38 -15.64 -17.17
CA LEU A 198 -7.37 -17.10 -17.03
C LEU A 198 -8.78 -17.70 -16.91
N SER A 199 -9.77 -16.88 -16.55
CA SER A 199 -11.15 -17.31 -16.29
C SER A 199 -11.81 -17.98 -17.51
N TYR A 200 -12.91 -18.70 -17.23
CA TYR A 200 -13.74 -19.35 -18.25
C TYR A 200 -14.20 -18.42 -19.38
N ARG A 201 -14.34 -17.12 -19.10
CA ARG A 201 -14.82 -16.12 -20.06
C ARG A 201 -13.77 -15.68 -21.07
N ALA A 202 -12.49 -15.88 -20.76
CA ALA A 202 -11.37 -15.42 -21.57
C ALA A 202 -10.59 -16.62 -22.13
N ALA A 203 -9.57 -17.10 -21.42
CA ALA A 203 -8.73 -18.21 -21.90
C ALA A 203 -9.25 -19.60 -21.48
N ASN A 204 -10.24 -19.67 -20.59
CA ASN A 204 -10.80 -20.92 -20.08
C ASN A 204 -9.76 -21.91 -19.52
N VAL A 205 -8.77 -21.36 -18.80
CA VAL A 205 -7.68 -22.12 -18.19
C VAL A 205 -8.06 -22.61 -16.79
N ILE A 206 -8.82 -21.82 -16.05
CA ILE A 206 -9.30 -22.17 -14.70
C ILE A 206 -10.82 -22.27 -14.66
N SER A 207 -11.32 -23.19 -13.82
CA SER A 207 -12.75 -23.35 -13.59
C SER A 207 -13.35 -22.12 -12.90
N ASN A 208 -14.67 -21.93 -13.03
CA ASN A 208 -15.37 -20.82 -12.38
C ASN A 208 -15.25 -20.90 -10.84
N ASP A 209 -15.36 -22.10 -10.27
CA ASP A 209 -15.22 -22.33 -8.83
C ASP A 209 -13.82 -21.96 -8.33
N THR A 210 -12.78 -22.43 -9.03
CA THR A 210 -11.39 -22.10 -8.67
C THR A 210 -11.14 -20.60 -8.78
N ASN A 211 -11.62 -19.95 -9.84
CA ASN A 211 -11.51 -18.50 -9.99
C ASN A 211 -12.17 -17.77 -8.80
N HIS A 212 -13.37 -18.19 -8.40
CA HIS A 212 -14.10 -17.60 -7.28
C HIS A 212 -13.37 -17.78 -5.94
N ILE A 213 -12.84 -18.98 -5.67
CA ILE A 213 -12.07 -19.26 -4.44
C ILE A 213 -10.80 -18.40 -4.39
N LEU A 214 -10.11 -18.22 -5.53
CA LEU A 214 -8.94 -17.35 -5.59
C LEU A 214 -9.30 -15.88 -5.30
N HIS A 215 -10.41 -15.37 -5.84
CA HIS A 215 -10.92 -14.05 -5.48
C HIS A 215 -11.22 -13.92 -3.99
N CYS A 216 -11.83 -14.95 -3.37
CA CYS A 216 -12.09 -15.00 -1.93
C CYS A 216 -10.81 -14.83 -1.10
N ILE A 217 -9.74 -15.54 -1.47
CA ILE A 217 -8.44 -15.45 -0.78
C ILE A 217 -7.81 -14.07 -0.97
N LEU A 218 -7.78 -13.57 -2.22
CA LEU A 218 -7.18 -12.26 -2.51
C LEU A 218 -7.92 -11.13 -1.81
N ASP A 219 -9.24 -11.22 -1.65
CA ASP A 219 -10.04 -10.23 -0.92
C ASP A 219 -9.66 -10.13 0.56
N VAL A 220 -9.49 -11.28 1.23
CA VAL A 220 -9.03 -11.31 2.63
C VAL A 220 -7.68 -10.63 2.77
N ILE A 221 -6.74 -10.90 1.87
CA ILE A 221 -5.40 -10.30 1.93
C ILE A 221 -5.47 -8.79 1.62
N ALA A 222 -6.19 -8.41 0.55
CA ALA A 222 -6.26 -7.03 0.07
C ALA A 222 -7.04 -6.09 1.01
N LYS A 223 -7.95 -6.62 1.83
CA LYS A 223 -8.80 -5.81 2.71
C LYS A 223 -8.46 -5.98 4.18
N SER A 224 -8.37 -7.22 4.65
CA SER A 224 -8.10 -7.50 6.07
C SER A 224 -6.60 -7.40 6.38
N CYS A 225 -5.73 -8.14 5.68
CA CYS A 225 -4.28 -8.07 5.95
C CYS A 225 -3.72 -6.68 5.67
N PHE A 226 -4.06 -6.07 4.54
CA PHE A 226 -3.75 -4.68 4.24
C PHE A 226 -4.23 -3.74 5.36
N GLY A 227 -5.48 -3.91 5.78
CA GLY A 227 -6.11 -3.09 6.81
C GLY A 227 -5.40 -3.13 8.16
N PHE A 228 -5.07 -4.33 8.64
CA PHE A 228 -4.30 -4.50 9.88
C PHE A 228 -2.94 -3.83 9.80
N VAL A 229 -2.20 -4.09 8.72
CA VAL A 229 -0.85 -3.56 8.56
C VAL A 229 -0.87 -2.03 8.47
N LEU A 230 -1.82 -1.45 7.74
CA LEU A 230 -1.95 -0.01 7.59
C LEU A 230 -2.42 0.67 8.88
N LEU A 231 -3.39 0.09 9.60
CA LEU A 231 -3.86 0.61 10.88
C LEU A 231 -2.76 0.59 11.94
N HIS A 232 -1.95 -0.47 11.97
CA HIS A 232 -0.76 -0.50 12.82
C HIS A 232 0.19 0.64 12.51
N PHE A 233 0.50 0.90 11.24
CA PHE A 233 1.32 2.05 10.86
C PHE A 233 0.73 3.37 11.39
N LYS A 234 -0.55 3.65 11.12
CA LYS A 234 -1.25 4.86 11.57
C LYS A 234 -1.11 5.07 13.08
N MET A 235 -1.49 4.07 13.86
CA MET A 235 -1.48 4.15 15.33
C MET A 235 -0.08 4.37 15.91
N TYR A 236 0.93 3.71 15.37
CA TYR A 236 2.31 3.88 15.85
C TYR A 236 2.92 5.21 15.39
N PHE A 237 2.56 5.69 14.20
CA PHE A 237 3.03 6.96 13.66
C PHE A 237 2.39 8.15 14.40
N ASP A 238 1.06 8.17 14.55
CA ASP A 238 0.33 9.24 15.22
C ASP A 238 0.72 9.39 16.69
N LYS A 239 0.93 8.26 17.40
CA LYS A 239 1.41 8.28 18.79
C LYS A 239 2.73 9.03 18.90
N LYS A 240 3.62 8.86 17.92
CA LYS A 240 4.97 9.40 17.95
C LYS A 240 5.03 10.86 17.50
N LEU A 241 4.26 11.25 16.48
CA LEU A 241 4.13 12.64 16.07
C LEU A 241 3.73 13.50 17.29
N LEU A 242 2.79 12.98 18.09
CA LEU A 242 2.28 13.66 19.26
C LEU A 242 3.21 13.58 20.48
N GLU A 243 3.91 12.47 20.69
CA GLU A 243 4.95 12.36 21.75
C GLU A 243 6.16 13.28 21.47
N SER A 244 6.45 13.60 20.20
CA SER A 244 7.54 14.53 19.86
C SER A 244 7.21 16.01 20.11
N GLY A 245 5.96 16.35 20.45
CA GLY A 245 5.53 17.75 20.64
C GLY A 245 5.55 18.59 19.37
N VAL A 246 5.86 17.99 18.22
CA VAL A 246 5.87 18.61 16.90
C VAL A 246 4.41 18.71 16.45
N HIS A 247 3.89 19.94 16.37
CA HIS A 247 2.57 20.17 15.82
C HIS A 247 2.54 19.73 14.34
N GLU A 248 1.40 19.22 13.87
CA GLU A 248 1.22 18.77 12.47
C GLU A 248 1.66 19.83 11.45
N ASP A 249 1.51 21.10 11.82
CA ASP A 249 1.93 22.28 11.07
C ASP A 249 3.46 22.40 10.94
N GLU A 250 4.23 22.04 11.97
CA GLU A 250 5.69 21.99 11.94
C GLU A 250 6.20 20.81 11.11
N PHE A 251 5.51 19.66 11.10
CA PHE A 251 5.88 18.56 10.20
C PHE A 251 5.59 18.92 8.73
N ALA A 252 4.50 19.64 8.48
CA ALA A 252 4.18 20.20 7.17
C ALA A 252 5.19 21.28 6.75
N GLU A 253 5.65 22.11 7.70
CA GLU A 253 6.69 23.12 7.48
C GLU A 253 8.07 22.49 7.22
N TYR A 254 8.46 21.49 8.03
CA TYR A 254 9.68 20.70 7.83
C TYR A 254 9.65 19.94 6.50
N SER A 255 8.49 19.39 6.11
CA SER A 255 8.31 18.76 4.79
C SER A 255 8.48 19.76 3.65
N LYS A 256 8.00 20.99 3.80
CA LYS A 256 8.24 22.08 2.84
C LYS A 256 9.71 22.49 2.82
N GLU A 257 10.37 22.57 3.96
CA GLU A 257 11.78 22.93 4.10
C GLU A 257 12.72 21.90 3.46
N VAL A 258 12.50 20.60 3.71
CA VAL A 258 13.24 19.52 3.06
C VAL A 258 13.01 19.50 1.54
N SER A 259 11.80 19.82 1.09
CA SER A 259 11.48 19.94 -0.34
C SER A 259 12.24 21.11 -0.98
N LYS A 260 12.34 22.25 -0.27
CA LYS A 260 13.09 23.44 -0.69
C LYS A 260 14.60 23.20 -0.76
N HIS A 261 15.18 22.53 0.23
CA HIS A 261 16.58 22.11 0.20
C HIS A 261 16.90 21.06 -0.89
N ARG A 262 15.89 20.32 -1.37
CA ARG A 262 16.05 19.42 -2.52
C ARG A 262 16.04 20.17 -3.85
N GLU A 263 15.24 21.22 -3.99
CA GLU A 263 15.29 22.12 -5.16
C GLU A 263 16.61 22.93 -5.19
N GLU A 264 17.13 23.31 -4.03
CA GLU A 264 18.43 23.98 -3.87
C GLU A 264 19.65 23.07 -4.08
N LYS A 265 19.45 21.75 -4.17
CA LYS A 265 20.45 20.87 -4.75
C LYS A 265 20.12 20.72 -6.23
N PRO A 266 20.58 21.65 -7.12
CA PRO A 266 20.62 21.31 -8.51
C PRO A 266 21.47 20.04 -8.60
N TRP A 267 20.87 19.01 -9.19
CA TRP A 267 21.54 17.97 -9.95
C TRP A 267 23.06 18.19 -9.99
N ARG A 268 23.82 17.21 -9.47
CA ARG A 268 25.24 17.05 -9.79
C ARG A 268 25.41 17.47 -11.24
N LYS A 269 26.08 18.61 -11.46
CA LYS A 269 26.65 18.91 -12.76
C LYS A 269 27.45 17.68 -13.12
N THR A 270 27.00 16.96 -14.14
CA THR A 270 27.86 16.16 -15.02
C THR A 270 28.88 17.12 -15.61
N ALA A 271 29.88 17.50 -14.81
CA ALA A 271 31.13 18.06 -15.27
C ALA A 271 32.07 16.89 -15.48
N SER A 272 31.90 16.25 -16.63
CA SER A 272 33.01 15.61 -17.32
C SER A 272 34.02 16.70 -17.68
N SER A 273 34.94 16.96 -16.77
CA SER A 273 36.23 17.60 -17.04
C SER A 273 37.05 17.39 -15.78
N TYR A 274 37.93 16.40 -15.80
CA TYR A 274 39.01 16.30 -14.83
C TYR A 274 39.84 17.60 -14.86
N PRO A 275 40.17 18.18 -13.70
CA PRO A 275 41.49 18.73 -13.46
C PRO A 275 42.25 17.75 -12.55
N GLU A 276 43.55 17.71 -12.76
CA GLU A 276 44.54 16.83 -12.15
C GLU A 276 44.31 16.47 -10.69
N SER A 277 44.52 15.19 -10.41
CA SER A 277 44.75 14.67 -9.07
C SER A 277 46.07 15.21 -8.52
N ASP A 278 46.01 16.13 -7.56
CA ASP A 278 47.08 16.27 -6.57
C ASP A 278 47.02 15.03 -5.66
N TYR A 279 47.80 14.02 -6.03
CA TYR A 279 48.20 12.98 -5.10
C TYR A 279 49.37 13.54 -4.28
N ASP A 280 49.13 13.87 -3.02
CA ASP A 280 50.21 13.93 -2.04
C ASP A 280 50.75 12.49 -1.87
N GLU A 281 51.87 12.21 -2.55
CA GLU A 281 52.67 11.01 -2.31
C GLU A 281 53.23 11.03 -0.87
N PRO A 282 53.23 9.90 -0.15
CA PRO A 282 53.96 9.78 1.09
C PRO A 282 55.46 9.87 0.83
N VAL A 283 56.12 10.84 1.48
CA VAL A 283 57.58 10.99 1.50
C VAL A 283 58.22 9.70 2.03
N TYR A 284 58.77 8.90 1.11
CA TYR A 284 59.77 7.90 1.43
C TYR A 284 61.09 8.64 1.75
N MET A 285 61.47 8.64 3.02
CA MET A 285 62.84 8.96 3.43
C MET A 285 63.78 7.90 2.83
N ASN A 286 64.53 8.30 1.79
CA ASN A 286 65.63 7.53 1.25
C ASN A 286 66.72 7.37 2.31
N GLY A 287 67.21 6.14 2.44
CA GLY A 287 68.43 5.84 3.19
C GLY A 287 69.68 6.20 2.38
N GLU A 288 70.63 6.81 3.08
CA GLU A 288 72.06 7.04 2.81
C GLU A 288 72.52 7.71 4.12
N ASP A 289 73.41 7.22 4.98
CA ASP A 289 74.65 6.48 4.78
C ASP A 289 74.96 5.56 5.98
N LEU A 290 75.19 4.27 5.70
CA LEU A 290 75.87 3.34 6.60
C LEU A 290 77.38 3.50 6.39
N ASN A 291 78.03 4.31 7.22
CA ASN A 291 79.50 4.41 7.24
C ASN A 291 80.07 3.40 8.25
N LEU A 292 80.46 2.24 7.72
CA LEU A 292 81.20 1.17 8.41
C LEU A 292 82.64 1.63 8.63
N ASN A 293 82.97 2.31 9.75
CA ASN A 293 84.37 2.44 10.18
C ASN A 293 84.65 2.83 11.64
N ASP A 294 83.68 2.81 12.56
CA ASP A 294 83.97 3.06 13.99
C ASP A 294 84.09 1.75 14.80
N PRO A 295 85.25 1.47 15.45
CA PRO A 295 85.40 0.35 16.37
C PRO A 295 84.72 0.59 17.73
N PRO A 296 84.35 -0.49 18.46
CA PRO A 296 83.52 -0.41 19.65
C PRO A 296 84.28 0.04 20.90
N ALA A 297 83.74 1.05 21.60
CA ALA A 297 84.14 1.36 22.96
C ALA A 297 83.29 0.54 23.95
N TRP A 298 83.96 -0.35 24.67
CA TRP A 298 83.48 -1.06 25.85
C TRP A 298 83.45 -0.14 27.09
N GLY A 299 82.53 -0.40 28.02
CA GLY A 299 82.76 -0.17 29.46
C GLY A 299 81.68 0.61 30.19
N GLY A 300 81.09 -0.04 31.20
CA GLY A 300 80.19 0.56 32.19
C GLY A 300 79.18 -0.42 32.74
#